data_AF-U3ATT7-F1
#
_entry.id   AF-U3ATT7-F1
#
_cell.length_a   1.000
_cell.length_b   1.000
_cell.length_c   1.000
_cell.angle_alpha   90.00
_cell.angle_beta   90.00
_cell.angle_gamma   90.00
#
_symmetry.space_group_name_H-M   'P 1'
#
loop_
_entity.id
_entity.type
_entity.pdbx_description
1 polymer ?
#
loop_
_entity_poly.entity_id
_entity_poly.type
_entity_poly.pdbx_seq_one_letter_code
_entity_poly.pdbx_strand_id
1 'polypeptide(L)'
;MFKRSLFCLLVVGGMTACDSDTKVTKGIEIEGTEIAQNEQCDLEAVNLLDFEPWKREEGWWVGEYTFLGADGNPNTSNSWPYRYDHYKGFIHLEVIGNSIKQRNVFLYPAKVVSECADDSDVIGSGVCGVNGNEKIFSADQSASDCKGGLAGAYETFGLTVNTLTTLIGDDSVLYQVYMPDGSIMQNQLTTLPPNDTRVRTAQGFFANAPTYASFYRETKVSQEEFIQQLADARTDYNILEVDFCGYDSAGQPSQVTCEEHFGTNVSP
;
A
#
# COMPACT_ATOMS: atom_id res chain seq x y z
N MET A 1 0.50 -37.37 -29.39
CA MET A 1 0.95 -38.51 -30.23
C MET A 1 0.12 -38.51 -31.51
N PHE A 2 0.55 -37.79 -32.55
CA PHE A 2 0.07 -37.94 -33.94
C PHE A 2 1.21 -37.50 -34.88
N LYS A 3 1.73 -38.47 -35.64
CA LYS A 3 2.66 -38.27 -36.76
C LYS A 3 1.86 -38.17 -38.06
N ARG A 4 2.31 -37.30 -38.97
CA ARG A 4 2.24 -37.37 -40.46
C ARG A 4 2.78 -36.03 -40.98
N SER A 5 3.53 -35.91 -42.06
CA SER A 5 4.40 -36.78 -42.84
C SER A 5 5.27 -35.85 -43.70
N LEU A 6 6.43 -36.35 -44.08
CA LEU A 6 7.50 -35.74 -44.88
C LEU A 6 7.05 -35.46 -46.33
N PHE A 7 7.50 -34.36 -46.94
CA PHE A 7 7.79 -34.30 -48.38
C PHE A 7 8.99 -33.37 -48.66
N CYS A 8 10.02 -33.94 -49.29
CA CYS A 8 11.20 -33.28 -49.85
C CYS A 8 10.87 -32.46 -51.10
N LEU A 9 11.63 -31.39 -51.36
CA LEU A 9 12.56 -31.38 -52.50
C LEU A 9 13.61 -30.26 -52.38
N LEU A 10 14.88 -30.64 -52.56
CA LEU A 10 16.02 -29.80 -52.92
C LEU A 10 15.74 -29.04 -54.25
N VAL A 11 16.41 -27.90 -54.47
CA VAL A 11 17.55 -27.79 -55.43
C VAL A 11 18.18 -26.39 -55.35
N VAL A 12 19.51 -26.42 -55.31
CA VAL A 12 20.49 -25.33 -55.37
C VAL A 12 20.70 -24.87 -56.83
N GLY A 13 20.97 -23.59 -57.07
CA GLY A 13 21.47 -23.11 -58.36
C GLY A 13 21.56 -21.59 -58.44
N GLY A 14 22.76 -21.05 -58.67
CA GLY A 14 23.08 -19.62 -58.64
C GLY A 14 23.12 -18.94 -60.02
N MET A 15 23.38 -17.61 -59.98
CA MET A 15 23.83 -16.69 -61.05
C MET A 15 22.86 -16.57 -62.25
N THR A 16 22.52 -15.41 -62.84
CA THR A 16 23.27 -14.19 -63.12
C THR A 16 22.32 -13.09 -63.64
N ALA A 17 22.77 -11.85 -63.55
CA ALA A 17 22.60 -10.73 -64.49
C ALA A 17 21.29 -9.88 -64.48
N CYS A 18 21.57 -8.58 -64.42
CA CYS A 18 20.69 -7.43 -64.56
C CYS A 18 19.95 -7.40 -65.90
N ASP A 19 18.71 -6.92 -65.90
CA ASP A 19 18.34 -5.86 -66.85
C ASP A 19 17.16 -5.04 -66.32
N SER A 20 17.21 -3.76 -66.65
CA SER A 20 16.24 -2.71 -66.35
C SER A 20 14.97 -2.85 -67.19
N ASP A 21 13.80 -2.63 -66.59
CA ASP A 21 12.78 -1.83 -67.29
C ASP A 21 11.65 -1.35 -66.38
N THR A 22 11.27 -0.09 -66.60
CA THR A 22 10.27 0.65 -65.84
C THR A 22 8.89 0.44 -66.47
N LYS A 23 7.89 -0.01 -65.70
CA LYS A 23 6.47 0.24 -66.02
C LYS A 23 5.67 0.57 -64.76
N VAL A 24 5.29 1.84 -64.68
CA VAL A 24 4.25 2.36 -63.79
C VAL A 24 2.89 2.00 -64.40
N THR A 25 2.05 1.27 -63.67
CA THR A 25 0.58 1.50 -63.67
C THR A 25 -0.12 0.89 -62.45
N LYS A 26 -0.68 1.78 -61.63
CA LYS A 26 -1.95 1.73 -60.88
C LYS A 26 -2.35 0.47 -60.10
N GLY A 27 -2.40 0.65 -58.77
CA GLY A 27 -3.70 0.69 -58.09
C GLY A 27 -4.03 -0.47 -57.16
N ILE A 28 -3.46 -0.46 -55.95
CA ILE A 28 -4.13 -0.92 -54.72
C ILE A 28 -3.72 0.08 -53.63
N GLU A 29 -4.60 1.03 -53.33
CA GLU A 29 -4.55 1.78 -52.08
C GLU A 29 -4.88 0.80 -50.96
N ILE A 30 -3.88 0.40 -50.19
CA ILE A 30 -4.13 -0.22 -48.89
C ILE A 30 -4.45 0.94 -47.96
N GLU A 31 -5.70 0.91 -47.50
CA GLU A 31 -6.31 1.81 -46.54
C GLU A 31 -5.37 2.14 -45.39
N GLY A 32 -5.46 3.39 -44.95
CA GLY A 32 -4.62 3.98 -43.92
C GLY A 32 -4.50 3.09 -42.70
N THR A 33 -3.27 2.65 -42.45
CA THR A 33 -2.83 2.27 -41.12
C THR A 33 -2.96 3.52 -40.26
N GLU A 34 -4.05 3.63 -39.50
CA GLU A 34 -4.07 4.50 -38.33
C GLU A 34 -2.89 4.08 -37.45
N ILE A 35 -1.83 4.85 -37.52
CA ILE A 35 -0.79 4.84 -36.51
C ILE A 35 -1.49 5.40 -35.28
N ALA A 36 -2.06 4.52 -34.46
CA ALA A 36 -2.55 4.87 -33.14
C ALA A 36 -1.40 5.58 -32.45
N GLN A 37 -1.52 6.91 -32.33
CA GLN A 37 -0.60 7.68 -31.55
C GLN A 37 -0.63 7.07 -30.15
N ASN A 38 0.54 6.72 -29.65
CA ASN A 38 0.72 6.39 -28.26
C ASN A 38 0.39 7.67 -27.49
N GLU A 39 -0.89 7.88 -27.17
CA GLU A 39 -1.35 8.97 -26.32
C GLU A 39 -0.66 8.76 -24.99
N GLN A 40 0.39 9.54 -24.79
CA GLN A 40 1.10 9.57 -23.54
C GLN A 40 0.12 10.10 -22.51
N CYS A 41 -0.32 9.20 -21.64
CA CYS A 41 -1.22 9.49 -20.52
C CYS A 41 -0.79 10.77 -19.78
N ASP A 42 -1.70 11.75 -19.69
CA ASP A 42 -1.51 12.93 -18.86
C ASP A 42 -1.90 12.60 -17.41
N LEU A 43 -0.89 12.31 -16.59
CA LEU A 43 -1.08 11.91 -15.18
C LEU A 43 -1.68 13.02 -14.31
N GLU A 44 -1.50 14.30 -14.68
CA GLU A 44 -2.07 15.42 -13.93
C GLU A 44 -3.58 15.57 -14.17
N ALA A 45 -4.08 15.04 -15.29
CA ALA A 45 -5.50 15.03 -15.63
C ALA A 45 -6.25 13.82 -15.06
N VAL A 46 -5.55 12.83 -14.48
CA VAL A 46 -6.17 11.66 -13.87
C VAL A 46 -6.99 12.09 -12.65
N ASN A 47 -8.28 11.75 -12.64
CA ASN A 47 -9.11 11.86 -11.46
C ASN A 47 -9.28 10.48 -10.82
N LEU A 48 -8.69 10.26 -9.65
CA LEU A 48 -8.78 8.96 -8.98
C LEU A 48 -10.20 8.58 -8.60
N LEU A 49 -11.07 9.58 -8.34
CA LEU A 49 -12.48 9.34 -8.07
C LEU A 49 -13.27 8.91 -9.31
N ASP A 50 -12.66 8.73 -10.48
CA ASP A 50 -13.31 8.04 -11.59
C ASP A 50 -13.27 6.51 -11.42
N PHE A 51 -12.35 5.99 -10.60
CA PHE A 51 -12.18 4.56 -10.34
C PHE A 51 -12.93 4.14 -9.07
N GLU A 52 -13.73 3.08 -9.20
CA GLU A 52 -14.58 2.59 -8.12
C GLU A 52 -13.81 2.20 -6.83
N PRO A 53 -12.64 1.53 -6.90
CA PRO A 53 -11.86 1.25 -5.69
C PRO A 53 -11.44 2.51 -4.93
N TRP A 54 -11.06 3.60 -5.61
CA TRP A 54 -10.63 4.83 -4.95
C TRP A 54 -11.78 5.59 -4.31
N LYS A 55 -12.96 5.64 -4.96
CA LYS A 55 -14.19 6.13 -4.32
C LYS A 55 -14.51 5.36 -3.04
N ARG A 56 -14.27 4.05 -3.04
CA ARG A 56 -14.50 3.20 -1.86
C ARG A 56 -13.43 3.37 -0.81
N GLU A 57 -12.16 3.54 -1.17
CA GLU A 57 -11.06 3.75 -0.21
C GLU A 57 -11.14 5.11 0.51
N GLU A 58 -11.63 6.16 -0.17
CA GLU A 58 -11.73 7.52 0.39
C GLU A 58 -12.57 7.57 1.68
N GLY A 59 -12.03 8.20 2.73
CA GLY A 59 -12.76 8.49 3.97
C GLY A 59 -12.04 8.04 5.24
N TRP A 60 -12.81 7.90 6.32
CA TRP A 60 -12.35 7.60 7.66
C TRP A 60 -12.62 6.14 8.00
N TRP A 61 -11.60 5.43 8.48
CA TRP A 61 -11.65 4.00 8.72
C TRP A 61 -11.15 3.67 10.11
N VAL A 62 -11.86 2.75 10.77
CA VAL A 62 -11.47 2.19 12.07
C VAL A 62 -11.44 0.68 11.96
N GLY A 63 -10.45 0.04 12.59
CA GLY A 63 -10.35 -1.41 12.54
C GLY A 63 -9.46 -2.06 13.59
N GLU A 64 -9.55 -3.39 13.57
CA GLU A 64 -8.86 -4.31 14.48
C GLU A 64 -7.77 -5.07 13.72
N TYR A 65 -6.53 -4.96 14.17
CA TYR A 65 -5.34 -5.39 13.44
C TYR A 65 -4.56 -6.43 14.20
N THR A 66 -3.89 -7.28 13.44
CA THR A 66 -2.95 -8.27 13.94
C THR A 66 -1.71 -8.24 13.07
N PHE A 67 -0.54 -8.21 13.69
CA PHE A 67 0.75 -8.27 13.01
C PHE A 67 1.52 -9.48 13.56
N LEU A 68 1.88 -10.38 12.65
CA LEU A 68 2.44 -11.70 12.94
C LEU A 68 3.90 -11.75 12.47
N GLY A 69 4.74 -12.41 13.26
CA GLY A 69 6.10 -12.76 12.85
C GLY A 69 6.13 -13.90 11.83
N ALA A 70 7.33 -14.27 11.38
CA ALA A 70 7.55 -15.37 10.45
C ALA A 70 7.09 -16.75 10.98
N ASP A 71 6.98 -16.89 12.30
CA ASP A 71 6.52 -18.09 12.99
C ASP A 71 4.97 -18.18 13.09
N GLY A 72 4.26 -17.13 12.66
CA GLY A 72 2.80 -17.04 12.71
C GLY A 72 2.25 -16.62 14.09
N ASN A 73 3.11 -16.36 15.08
CA ASN A 73 2.70 -15.76 16.35
C ASN A 73 2.64 -14.24 16.23
N PRO A 74 1.95 -13.53 17.15
CA PRO A 74 2.03 -12.09 17.24
C PRO A 74 3.49 -11.61 17.25
N ASN A 75 3.80 -10.63 16.41
CA ASN A 75 5.16 -10.14 16.26
C ASN A 75 5.65 -9.50 17.56
N THR A 76 6.84 -9.90 18.01
CA THR A 76 7.55 -9.23 19.12
C THR A 76 8.58 -8.27 18.55
N SER A 77 8.53 -7.00 18.94
CA SER A 77 9.49 -5.99 18.49
C SER A 77 10.51 -5.67 19.57
N ASN A 78 11.77 -5.49 19.16
CA ASN A 78 12.84 -4.99 20.03
C ASN A 78 12.82 -3.46 20.19
N SER A 79 12.06 -2.74 19.36
CA SER A 79 12.00 -1.27 19.34
C SER A 79 10.61 -0.71 19.59
N TRP A 80 9.61 -1.57 19.78
CA TRP A 80 8.25 -1.18 20.14
C TRP A 80 7.67 -2.19 21.11
N PRO A 81 7.67 -1.92 22.44
CA PRO A 81 7.42 -2.92 23.46
C PRO A 81 5.94 -3.33 23.60
N TYR A 82 5.05 -2.72 22.83
CA TYR A 82 3.62 -2.95 22.90
C TYR A 82 3.15 -4.08 21.97
N ARG A 83 2.00 -4.67 22.30
CA ARG A 83 1.54 -5.93 21.70
C ARG A 83 0.90 -5.73 20.33
N TYR A 84 1.14 -6.70 19.44
CA TYR A 84 0.68 -6.70 18.05
C TYR A 84 -0.43 -7.73 17.75
N ASP A 85 -0.98 -8.39 18.77
CA ASP A 85 -2.00 -9.44 18.61
C ASP A 85 -3.40 -8.87 18.29
N HIS A 86 -3.82 -7.84 19.01
CA HIS A 86 -5.12 -7.16 18.84
C HIS A 86 -4.99 -5.66 19.10
N TYR A 87 -4.35 -4.97 18.16
CA TYR A 87 -4.17 -3.52 18.22
C TYR A 87 -5.17 -2.82 17.29
N LYS A 88 -5.52 -1.57 17.59
CA LYS A 88 -6.48 -0.81 16.80
C LYS A 88 -5.76 0.07 15.80
N GLY A 89 -6.43 0.38 14.69
CA GLY A 89 -5.95 1.44 13.80
C GLY A 89 -7.05 2.29 13.23
N PHE A 90 -6.63 3.51 12.94
CA PHE A 90 -7.46 4.64 12.59
C PHE A 90 -6.80 5.29 11.38
N ILE A 91 -7.46 5.22 10.23
CA ILE A 91 -6.92 5.63 8.94
C ILE A 91 -7.84 6.64 8.28
N HIS A 92 -7.30 7.81 7.95
CA HIS A 92 -7.90 8.75 7.04
C HIS A 92 -7.21 8.63 5.67
N LEU A 93 -7.98 8.36 4.63
CA LEU A 93 -7.50 8.36 3.25
C LEU A 93 -8.27 9.43 2.48
N GLU A 94 -7.55 10.47 2.06
CA GLU A 94 -8.08 11.58 1.28
C GLU A 94 -7.64 11.43 -0.18
N VAL A 95 -8.58 11.59 -1.11
CA VAL A 95 -8.28 11.61 -2.55
C VAL A 95 -8.28 13.06 -3.04
N ILE A 96 -7.18 13.49 -3.65
CA ILE A 96 -6.98 14.85 -4.15
C ILE A 96 -6.56 14.77 -5.62
N GLY A 97 -7.56 14.80 -6.52
CA GLY A 97 -7.34 14.71 -7.96
C GLY A 97 -6.63 13.42 -8.35
N ASN A 98 -5.37 13.52 -8.77
CA ASN A 98 -4.52 12.40 -9.17
C ASN A 98 -3.71 11.77 -8.01
N SER A 99 -3.95 12.18 -6.77
CA SER A 99 -3.14 11.77 -5.61
C SER A 99 -3.98 11.33 -4.42
N ILE A 100 -3.35 10.58 -3.52
CA ILE A 100 -3.91 10.23 -2.21
C ILE A 100 -3.01 10.73 -1.09
N LYS A 101 -3.62 11.08 0.04
CA LYS A 101 -2.95 11.27 1.31
C LYS A 101 -3.52 10.30 2.33
N GLN A 102 -2.67 9.47 2.91
CA GLN A 102 -3.06 8.54 3.93
C GLN A 102 -2.44 8.95 5.27
N ARG A 103 -3.26 9.12 6.31
CA ARG A 103 -2.84 9.49 7.67
C ARG A 103 -3.40 8.48 8.65
N ASN A 104 -2.49 7.76 9.30
CA ASN A 104 -2.82 6.65 10.19
C ASN A 104 -2.38 6.97 11.60
N VAL A 105 -3.12 6.45 12.58
CA VAL A 105 -2.64 6.21 13.93
C VAL A 105 -2.99 4.78 14.34
N PHE A 106 -2.02 4.08 14.91
CA PHE A 106 -2.16 2.71 15.40
C PHE A 106 -1.99 2.71 16.91
N LEU A 107 -2.97 2.16 17.63
CA LEU A 107 -3.04 2.16 19.08
C LEU A 107 -2.78 0.74 19.55
N TYR A 108 -1.86 0.60 20.49
CA TYR A 108 -1.40 -0.67 21.00
C TYR A 108 -1.74 -0.80 22.49
N PRO A 109 -2.28 -1.94 22.93
CA PRO A 109 -2.51 -2.19 24.35
C PRO A 109 -1.18 -2.29 25.10
N ALA A 110 -1.24 -2.12 26.41
CA ALA A 110 -0.10 -2.25 27.30
C ALA A 110 0.64 -3.58 27.11
N LYS A 111 1.96 -3.55 27.30
CA LYS A 111 2.80 -4.74 27.38
C LYS A 111 2.27 -5.71 28.44
N VAL A 112 2.54 -7.01 28.31
CA VAL A 112 2.15 -7.97 29.36
C VAL A 112 2.98 -7.73 30.61
N VAL A 113 2.33 -7.58 31.77
CA VAL A 113 3.01 -7.26 33.04
C VAL A 113 4.11 -8.25 33.43
N SER A 114 3.98 -9.53 33.07
CA SER A 114 4.99 -10.56 33.34
C SER A 114 6.28 -10.40 32.52
N GLU A 115 6.25 -9.55 31.50
CA GLU A 115 7.39 -9.23 30.63
C GLU A 115 8.03 -7.88 30.99
N CYS A 116 7.54 -7.22 32.05
CA CYS A 116 8.08 -5.97 32.58
C CYS A 116 9.13 -6.29 33.65
N ALA A 117 10.37 -5.84 33.45
CA ALA A 117 11.39 -5.79 34.48
C ALA A 117 11.19 -4.55 35.37
N ASP A 118 10.95 -3.39 34.74
CA ASP A 118 10.60 -2.12 35.39
C ASP A 118 9.95 -1.15 34.37
N ASP A 119 9.66 0.08 34.80
CA ASP A 119 9.01 1.11 33.97
C ASP A 119 9.88 1.65 32.83
N SER A 120 11.17 1.30 32.75
CA SER A 120 12.00 1.62 31.58
C SER A 120 11.72 0.73 30.36
N ASP A 121 10.89 -0.31 30.53
CA ASP A 121 10.49 -1.23 29.45
C ASP A 121 9.34 -0.71 28.57
N VAL A 122 9.05 0.59 28.65
CA VAL A 122 8.05 1.26 27.80
C VAL A 122 8.69 2.34 26.94
N ILE A 123 8.01 2.68 25.85
CA ILE A 123 8.25 3.91 25.10
C ILE A 123 7.08 4.83 25.41
N GLY A 124 7.32 6.05 25.88
CA GLY A 124 6.27 6.95 26.36
C GLY A 124 6.49 7.38 27.80
N SER A 125 5.50 8.09 28.34
CA SER A 125 5.48 8.52 29.74
C SER A 125 4.76 7.53 30.67
N GLY A 126 4.36 6.38 30.15
CA GLY A 126 3.54 5.37 30.83
C GLY A 126 4.29 4.48 31.82
N VAL A 127 3.53 3.55 32.40
CA VAL A 127 3.97 2.50 33.33
C VAL A 127 3.83 1.15 32.64
N CYS A 128 4.84 0.29 32.79
CA CYS A 128 4.85 -1.02 32.13
C CYS A 128 3.70 -1.90 32.64
N GLY A 129 2.98 -2.56 31.73
CA GLY A 129 1.83 -3.39 32.10
C GLY A 129 0.53 -2.62 32.35
N VAL A 130 0.57 -1.28 32.33
CA VAL A 130 -0.56 -0.43 32.69
C VAL A 130 -0.98 0.47 31.54
N ASN A 131 -0.02 1.13 30.88
CA ASN A 131 -0.29 2.04 29.78
C ASN A 131 0.07 1.38 28.45
N GLY A 132 -0.82 1.53 27.46
CA GLY A 132 -0.50 1.32 26.05
C GLY A 132 0.18 2.55 25.44
N ASN A 133 0.38 2.54 24.13
CA ASN A 133 0.83 3.71 23.38
C ASN A 133 0.40 3.62 21.91
N GLU A 134 0.67 4.65 21.12
CA GLU A 134 0.31 4.77 19.72
C GLU A 134 1.48 5.20 18.83
N LYS A 135 1.37 4.90 17.53
CA LYS A 135 2.27 5.38 16.48
C LYS A 135 1.48 5.96 15.33
N ILE A 136 2.00 7.05 14.76
CA ILE A 136 1.49 7.60 13.51
C ILE A 136 2.26 7.10 12.30
N PHE A 137 1.58 7.06 11.17
CA PHE A 137 2.16 6.74 9.88
C PHE A 137 1.49 7.58 8.79
N SER A 138 2.28 8.05 7.82
CA SER A 138 1.79 8.78 6.66
C SER A 138 2.32 8.15 5.38
N ALA A 139 1.48 8.13 4.35
CA ALA A 139 1.89 7.78 3.00
C ALA A 139 1.16 8.66 2.00
N ASP A 140 1.91 9.24 1.07
CA ASP A 140 1.40 10.03 -0.04
C ASP A 140 1.81 9.32 -1.33
N GLN A 141 0.85 9.13 -2.24
CA GLN A 141 1.11 8.55 -3.56
C GLN A 141 0.34 9.35 -4.62
N SER A 142 0.88 9.38 -5.83
CA SER A 142 0.28 10.05 -6.99
C SER A 142 0.16 9.09 -8.16
N ALA A 143 -0.69 9.43 -9.13
CA ALA A 143 -0.93 8.64 -10.32
C ALA A 143 0.38 8.25 -11.01
N SER A 144 0.56 6.95 -11.24
CA SER A 144 1.66 6.38 -12.02
C SER A 144 1.22 5.93 -13.41
N ASP A 145 -0.10 5.82 -13.63
CA ASP A 145 -0.71 5.51 -14.91
C ASP A 145 -2.14 6.10 -15.03
N CYS A 146 -2.74 6.01 -16.21
CA CYS A 146 -4.12 6.45 -16.49
C CYS A 146 -5.19 5.40 -16.12
N LYS A 147 -4.80 4.33 -15.42
CA LYS A 147 -5.69 3.23 -15.02
C LYS A 147 -5.95 3.22 -13.52
N GLY A 148 -5.59 4.31 -12.84
CA GLY A 148 -5.75 4.48 -11.40
C GLY A 148 -4.61 3.86 -10.58
N GLY A 149 -3.52 3.44 -11.21
CA GLY A 149 -2.31 3.02 -10.50
C GLY A 149 -1.61 4.21 -9.85
N LEU A 150 -1.02 3.99 -8.67
CA LEU A 150 -0.29 5.01 -7.91
C LEU A 150 1.15 4.57 -7.63
N ALA A 151 2.02 5.55 -7.43
CA ALA A 151 3.35 5.36 -6.88
C ALA A 151 3.70 6.49 -5.91
N GLY A 152 4.62 6.21 -4.99
CA GLY A 152 5.13 7.17 -4.02
C GLY A 152 6.42 6.69 -3.39
N ALA A 153 7.15 7.62 -2.76
CA ALA A 153 8.34 7.27 -2.01
C ALA A 153 7.96 6.55 -0.72
N TYR A 154 8.73 5.52 -0.36
CA TYR A 154 8.67 4.89 0.96
C TYR A 154 10.09 4.80 1.52
N GLU A 155 10.29 5.35 2.72
CA GLU A 155 11.58 5.36 3.39
C GLU A 155 11.68 4.18 4.35
N THR A 156 12.69 3.33 4.17
CA THR A 156 12.95 2.19 5.05
C THR A 156 14.44 1.83 5.05
N PHE A 157 14.98 1.40 6.19
CA PHE A 157 16.40 1.06 6.33
C PHE A 157 17.38 2.15 5.83
N GLY A 158 16.97 3.43 5.89
CA GLY A 158 17.75 4.54 5.34
C GLY A 158 17.79 4.61 3.80
N LEU A 159 16.85 3.93 3.14
CA LEU A 159 16.70 3.89 1.69
C LEU A 159 15.29 4.34 1.30
N THR A 160 15.21 5.16 0.25
CA THR A 160 13.98 5.37 -0.51
C THR A 160 13.77 4.18 -1.44
N VAL A 161 12.63 3.49 -1.30
CA VAL A 161 12.26 2.36 -2.14
C VAL A 161 11.03 2.66 -2.98
N ASN A 162 10.87 1.92 -4.08
CA ASN A 162 9.76 2.10 -5.00
C ASN A 162 8.51 1.42 -4.45
N THR A 163 7.41 2.17 -4.42
CA THR A 163 6.08 1.63 -4.16
C THR A 163 5.25 1.65 -5.45
N LEU A 164 4.40 0.64 -5.61
CA LEU A 164 3.44 0.56 -6.70
C LEU A 164 2.11 0.11 -6.13
N THR A 165 1.06 0.84 -6.47
CA THR A 165 -0.32 0.50 -6.14
C THR A 165 -1.10 0.30 -7.43
N THR A 166 -1.82 -0.81 -7.54
CA THR A 166 -2.60 -1.15 -8.74
C THR A 166 -4.02 -1.55 -8.37
N LEU A 167 -4.95 -1.26 -9.26
CA LEU A 167 -6.33 -1.70 -9.13
C LEU A 167 -6.48 -3.11 -9.71
N ILE A 168 -7.15 -3.98 -8.97
CA ILE A 168 -7.50 -5.34 -9.41
C ILE A 168 -9.02 -5.42 -9.45
N GLY A 169 -9.59 -5.22 -10.65
CA GLY A 169 -11.04 -5.10 -10.80
C GLY A 169 -11.61 -3.90 -10.06
N ASP A 170 -12.87 -3.99 -9.66
CA ASP A 170 -13.63 -2.89 -9.03
C ASP A 170 -13.70 -3.01 -7.50
N ASP A 171 -13.03 -3.99 -6.91
CA ASP A 171 -13.16 -4.32 -5.49
C ASP A 171 -11.83 -4.52 -4.77
N SER A 172 -10.69 -4.38 -5.45
CA SER A 172 -9.41 -4.69 -4.84
C SER A 172 -8.30 -3.72 -5.24
N VAL A 173 -7.42 -3.44 -4.29
CA VAL A 173 -6.23 -2.61 -4.45
C VAL A 173 -5.01 -3.41 -3.99
N LEU A 174 -3.99 -3.49 -4.84
CA LEU A 174 -2.73 -4.19 -4.56
C LEU A 174 -1.61 -3.16 -4.43
N TYR A 175 -1.06 -3.05 -3.22
CA TYR A 175 0.12 -2.26 -2.91
C TYR A 175 1.35 -3.17 -2.81
N GLN A 176 2.45 -2.79 -3.44
CA GLN A 176 3.69 -3.54 -3.43
C GLN A 176 4.88 -2.61 -3.23
N VAL A 177 5.90 -3.13 -2.56
CA VAL A 177 7.16 -2.42 -2.33
C VAL A 177 8.31 -3.29 -2.80
N TYR A 178 9.22 -2.69 -3.55
CA TYR A 178 10.36 -3.36 -4.15
C TYR A 178 11.67 -2.74 -3.68
N MET A 179 12.64 -3.59 -3.35
CA MET A 179 14.02 -3.17 -3.12
C MET A 179 14.66 -2.65 -4.41
N PRO A 180 15.76 -1.88 -4.34
CA PRO A 180 16.46 -1.38 -5.53
C PRO A 180 16.97 -2.48 -6.48
N ASP A 181 17.18 -3.70 -5.99
CA ASP A 181 17.57 -4.87 -6.78
C ASP A 181 16.38 -5.56 -7.49
N GLY A 182 15.16 -5.04 -7.32
CA GLY A 182 13.93 -5.56 -7.90
C GLY A 182 13.27 -6.69 -7.10
N SER A 183 13.85 -7.12 -5.97
CA SER A 183 13.21 -8.09 -5.09
C SER A 183 12.00 -7.48 -4.39
N ILE A 184 10.96 -8.29 -4.17
CA ILE A 184 9.78 -7.86 -3.41
C ILE A 184 10.14 -7.77 -1.93
N MET A 185 9.77 -6.66 -1.29
CA MET A 185 9.95 -6.43 0.14
C MET A 185 8.62 -6.53 0.89
N GLN A 186 7.54 -6.04 0.28
CA GLN A 186 6.22 -6.07 0.88
C GLN A 186 5.15 -6.21 -0.21
N ASN A 187 4.09 -6.92 0.14
CA ASN A 187 2.84 -6.99 -0.62
C ASN A 187 1.69 -6.70 0.36
N GLN A 188 0.71 -5.90 -0.05
CA GLN A 188 -0.55 -5.75 0.64
C GLN A 188 -1.70 -5.77 -0.36
N LEU A 189 -2.65 -6.68 -0.14
CA LEU A 189 -3.93 -6.70 -0.84
C LEU A 189 -5.01 -6.10 0.06
N THR A 190 -5.73 -5.11 -0.44
CA THR A 190 -6.97 -4.58 0.12
C THR A 190 -8.14 -5.08 -0.70
N THR A 191 -9.17 -5.60 -0.03
CA THR A 191 -10.46 -5.97 -0.64
C THR A 191 -11.56 -5.09 -0.05
N LEU A 192 -12.39 -4.51 -0.92
CA LEU A 192 -13.38 -3.45 -0.67
C LEU A 192 -14.78 -3.92 -1.12
N PRO A 193 -15.45 -4.80 -0.34
CA PRO A 193 -16.84 -5.12 -0.60
C PRO A 193 -17.74 -3.87 -0.52
N PRO A 194 -18.88 -3.85 -1.24
CA PRO A 194 -19.75 -2.66 -1.33
C PRO A 194 -20.65 -2.52 -0.09
N ASN A 195 -20.08 -2.51 1.11
CA ASN A 195 -20.80 -2.45 2.38
C ASN A 195 -20.04 -1.66 3.46
N ASP A 196 -19.20 -0.71 3.05
CA ASP A 196 -18.39 0.12 3.95
C ASP A 196 -17.48 -0.69 4.89
N THR A 197 -17.05 -1.88 4.45
CA THR A 197 -16.03 -2.67 5.12
C THR A 197 -14.85 -2.89 4.19
N ARG A 198 -13.67 -3.11 4.76
CA ARG A 198 -12.53 -3.61 3.99
C ARG A 198 -11.70 -4.58 4.81
N VAL A 199 -11.03 -5.46 4.09
CA VAL A 199 -10.06 -6.38 4.63
C VAL A 199 -8.74 -6.09 3.95
N ARG A 200 -7.66 -6.00 4.73
CA ARG A 200 -6.31 -5.97 4.18
C ARG A 200 -5.46 -7.07 4.75
N THR A 201 -4.64 -7.65 3.89
CA THR A 201 -3.59 -8.58 4.31
C THR A 201 -2.28 -8.10 3.73
N ALA A 202 -1.24 -7.97 4.56
CA ALA A 202 0.10 -7.70 4.09
C ALA A 202 1.05 -8.86 4.40
N GLN A 203 2.08 -9.01 3.58
CA GLN A 203 3.17 -9.95 3.77
C GLN A 203 4.49 -9.25 3.52
N GLY A 204 5.45 -9.55 4.38
CA GLY A 204 6.82 -9.05 4.28
C GLY A 204 7.76 -10.11 3.77
N PHE A 205 8.75 -9.68 3.01
CA PHE A 205 9.78 -10.54 2.45
C PHE A 205 11.16 -9.91 2.67
N PHE A 206 12.13 -10.73 3.04
CA PHE A 206 13.54 -10.34 3.10
C PHE A 206 14.39 -11.48 2.59
N ALA A 207 15.36 -11.18 1.72
CA ALA A 207 16.17 -12.19 1.03
C ALA A 207 15.30 -13.31 0.39
N ASN A 208 14.17 -12.93 -0.20
CA ASN A 208 13.15 -13.81 -0.80
C ASN A 208 12.50 -14.83 0.15
N ALA A 209 12.61 -14.64 1.46
CA ALA A 209 11.91 -15.42 2.47
C ALA A 209 10.80 -14.60 3.14
N PRO A 210 9.65 -15.18 3.49
CA PRO A 210 8.61 -14.49 4.23
C PRO A 210 9.10 -14.16 5.66
N THR A 211 8.89 -12.93 6.11
CA THR A 211 9.35 -12.46 7.42
C THR A 211 8.22 -12.05 8.36
N TYR A 212 7.06 -11.68 7.82
CA TYR A 212 5.89 -11.31 8.60
C TYR A 212 4.61 -11.44 7.77
N ALA A 213 3.47 -11.42 8.46
CA ALA A 213 2.16 -11.21 7.86
C ALA A 213 1.30 -10.28 8.72
N SER A 214 0.29 -9.67 8.12
CA SER A 214 -0.69 -8.88 8.87
C SER A 214 -2.10 -9.07 8.35
N PHE A 215 -3.08 -8.83 9.23
CA PHE A 215 -4.50 -8.96 8.92
C PHE A 215 -5.29 -7.83 9.56
N TYR A 216 -5.90 -6.99 8.71
CA TYR A 216 -6.64 -5.80 9.09
C TYR A 216 -8.10 -5.95 8.69
N ARG A 217 -9.00 -5.60 9.60
CA ARG A 217 -10.46 -5.65 9.41
C ARG A 217 -11.01 -4.29 9.78
N GLU A 218 -11.56 -3.58 8.82
CA GLU A 218 -11.91 -2.17 8.98
C GLU A 218 -13.33 -1.89 8.52
N THR A 219 -13.92 -0.87 9.14
CA THR A 219 -15.22 -0.31 8.78
C THR A 219 -15.04 1.19 8.52
N LYS A 220 -15.69 1.69 7.47
CA LYS A 220 -15.74 3.12 7.20
C LYS A 220 -16.75 3.77 8.13
N VAL A 221 -16.40 4.92 8.68
CA VAL A 221 -17.18 5.67 9.67
C VAL A 221 -17.22 7.14 9.31
N SER A 222 -18.08 7.92 9.97
CA SER A 222 -18.00 9.39 9.89
C SER A 222 -16.75 9.91 10.59
N GLN A 223 -16.37 11.17 10.33
CA GLN A 223 -15.27 11.81 11.06
C GLN A 223 -15.55 11.92 12.56
N GLU A 224 -16.80 12.23 12.94
CA GLU A 224 -17.20 12.31 14.35
C GLU A 224 -17.10 10.94 15.04
N GLU A 225 -17.57 9.88 14.37
CA GLU A 225 -17.44 8.51 14.87
C GLU A 225 -15.98 8.08 15.00
N PHE A 226 -15.13 8.47 14.05
CA PHE A 226 -13.69 8.23 14.08
C PHE A 226 -13.04 8.88 15.32
N ILE A 227 -13.31 10.16 15.56
CA ILE A 227 -12.75 10.91 16.70
C ILE A 227 -13.22 10.29 18.02
N GLN A 228 -14.51 9.98 18.12
CA GLN A 228 -15.05 9.35 19.33
C GLN A 228 -14.41 7.98 19.59
N GLN A 229 -14.35 7.11 18.57
CA GLN A 229 -13.76 5.78 18.72
C GLN A 229 -12.25 5.82 19.00
N LEU A 230 -11.54 6.84 18.49
CA LEU A 230 -10.13 7.05 18.80
C LEU A 230 -9.93 7.41 20.28
N ALA A 231 -10.75 8.33 20.80
CA ALA A 231 -10.75 8.70 22.22
C ALA A 231 -11.12 7.52 23.13
N ASP A 232 -12.12 6.74 22.75
CA ASP A 232 -12.53 5.53 23.48
C ASP A 232 -11.39 4.50 23.51
N ALA A 233 -10.73 4.26 22.38
CA ALA A 233 -9.61 3.33 22.30
C ALA A 233 -8.38 3.79 23.11
N ARG A 234 -8.08 5.10 23.12
CA ARG A 234 -7.03 5.68 23.99
C ARG A 234 -7.35 5.46 25.46
N THR A 235 -8.62 5.62 25.84
CA THR A 235 -9.09 5.34 27.20
C THR A 235 -8.98 3.85 27.55
N ASP A 236 -9.46 2.97 26.67
CA ASP A 236 -9.43 1.52 26.84
C ASP A 236 -8.00 0.99 27.01
N TYR A 237 -7.05 1.53 26.26
CA TYR A 237 -5.64 1.15 26.32
C TYR A 237 -4.84 1.99 27.32
N ASN A 238 -5.49 2.91 28.03
CA ASN A 238 -4.89 3.78 29.03
C ASN A 238 -3.66 4.52 28.45
N ILE A 239 -3.78 5.03 27.23
CA ILE A 239 -2.75 5.83 26.57
C ILE A 239 -2.79 7.23 27.18
N LEU A 240 -1.62 7.74 27.58
CA LEU A 240 -1.52 9.08 28.18
C LEU A 240 -1.61 10.15 27.10
N GLU A 241 -2.28 11.26 27.39
CA GLU A 241 -2.43 12.39 26.45
C GLU A 241 -1.10 12.93 25.93
N VAL A 242 -0.06 12.93 26.77
CA VAL A 242 1.29 13.37 26.39
C VAL A 242 1.93 12.51 25.30
N ASP A 243 1.45 11.27 25.13
CA ASP A 243 1.95 10.33 24.14
C ASP A 243 1.10 10.36 22.84
N PHE A 244 0.01 11.13 22.78
CA PHE A 244 -0.85 11.22 21.60
C PHE A 244 -0.08 11.76 20.39
N CYS A 245 -0.08 10.97 19.31
CA CYS A 245 0.70 11.17 18.09
C CYS A 245 2.18 11.44 18.33
N GLY A 246 2.71 11.07 19.50
CA GLY A 246 4.08 11.41 19.92
C GLY A 246 5.15 10.60 19.21
N TYR A 247 4.79 9.50 18.54
CA TYR A 247 5.72 8.54 17.96
C TYR A 247 5.42 8.24 16.50
N ASP A 248 6.45 8.21 15.66
CA ASP A 248 6.37 7.80 14.26
C ASP A 248 6.35 6.27 14.09
N SER A 249 6.29 5.81 12.84
CA SER A 249 6.26 4.39 12.52
C SER A 249 7.49 3.58 12.98
N ALA A 250 8.64 4.25 13.15
CA ALA A 250 9.88 3.68 13.68
C ALA A 250 9.96 3.72 15.22
N GLY A 251 8.95 4.28 15.89
CA GLY A 251 8.91 4.46 17.34
C GLY A 251 9.79 5.62 17.81
N GLN A 252 10.13 6.57 16.94
CA GLN A 252 10.87 7.78 17.29
C GLN A 252 9.91 8.96 17.51
N PRO A 253 10.32 10.02 18.25
CA PRO A 253 9.49 11.19 18.44
C PRO A 253 9.04 11.82 17.10
N SER A 254 7.73 11.92 16.88
CA SER A 254 7.12 12.27 15.59
C SER A 254 7.38 13.71 15.12
N GLN A 255 7.68 14.62 16.07
CA GLN A 255 7.80 16.07 15.84
C GLN A 255 6.53 16.76 15.31
N VAL A 256 5.37 16.08 15.35
CA VAL A 256 4.09 16.64 14.91
C VAL A 256 3.00 16.37 15.93
N THR A 257 2.04 17.27 16.00
CA THR A 257 0.79 17.10 16.75
C THR A 257 -0.19 16.23 15.97
N CYS A 258 -1.21 15.70 16.66
CA CYS A 258 -2.31 15.00 15.97
C CYS A 258 -3.04 15.90 14.97
N GLU A 259 -3.23 17.19 15.29
CA GLU A 259 -3.88 18.14 14.39
C GLU A 259 -3.07 18.37 13.11
N GLU A 260 -1.74 18.53 13.22
CA GLU A 260 -0.86 18.65 12.06
C GLU A 260 -0.84 17.38 11.21
N HIS A 261 -0.86 16.20 11.84
CA HIS A 261 -0.87 14.93 11.13
C HIS A 261 -2.16 14.70 10.35
N PHE A 262 -3.32 14.91 10.97
CA PHE A 262 -4.62 14.66 10.34
C PHE A 262 -5.17 15.87 9.55
N GLY A 263 -4.59 17.05 9.71
CA GLY A 263 -5.11 18.30 9.15
C GLY A 263 -6.42 18.78 9.82
N THR A 264 -6.80 18.17 10.93
CA THR A 264 -8.02 18.47 11.69
C THR A 264 -7.83 18.02 13.13
N ASN A 265 -8.57 18.65 14.04
CA ASN A 265 -8.47 18.29 15.45
C ASN A 265 -9.12 16.92 15.68
N VAL A 266 -8.29 15.92 15.99
CA VAL A 266 -8.69 14.56 16.40
C VAL A 266 -8.32 14.28 17.85
N SER A 267 -7.92 15.31 18.60
CA SER A 267 -7.74 15.22 20.04
C SER A 267 -9.11 15.36 20.71
N PRO A 268 -9.41 14.54 21.73
CA PRO A 268 -10.63 14.69 22.53
C PRO A 268 -10.71 16.04 23.27
#